data_AF-A0A942RY29-F1
#
_entry.id   AF-A0A942RY29-F1
#
_cell.length_a   1.000
_cell.length_b   1.000
_cell.length_c   1.000
_cell.angle_alpha   90.00
_cell.angle_beta   90.00
_cell.angle_gamma   90.00
#
_symmetry.space_group_name_H-M   'P 1'
#
loop_
_entity.id
_entity.type
_entity.pdbx_description
1 polymer ?
#
loop_
_entity_poly.entity_id
_entity_poly.type
_entity_poly.pdbx_seq_one_letter_code
_entity_poly.pdbx_strand_id
1 'polypeptide(L)'
;MEKMNWNNIIDKSLSILNKSDKGYVMMDMYQNILTPEEAAFNKVSVIPYNALKFIQTQFSQLGLDISDKAVRIKLLALLEEYDRLLSLRQ
;
A
#
# COMPACT_ATOMS: atom_id res chain seq x y z
N MET A 1 7.24 -12.84 17.26
CA MET A 1 6.53 -11.63 16.82
C MET A 1 7.36 -10.99 15.72
N GLU A 2 6.94 -11.17 14.48
CA GLU A 2 7.54 -10.44 13.35
C GLU A 2 7.43 -8.94 13.67
N LYS A 3 8.56 -8.22 13.69
CA LYS A 3 8.54 -6.76 13.90
C LYS A 3 7.69 -6.18 12.78
N MET A 4 6.53 -5.61 13.12
CA MET A 4 5.75 -4.78 12.21
C MET A 4 6.67 -3.71 11.65
N ASN A 5 7.06 -3.89 10.39
CA ASN A 5 8.03 -3.06 9.71
C ASN A 5 7.27 -2.13 8.77
N TRP A 6 7.30 -0.83 9.08
CA TRP A 6 6.75 0.23 8.25
C TRP A 6 7.21 0.13 6.79
N ASN A 7 8.48 -0.22 6.55
CA ASN A 7 9.01 -0.38 5.20
C ASN A 7 8.30 -1.49 4.45
N ASN A 8 8.04 -2.64 5.10
CA ASN A 8 7.37 -3.76 4.45
C ASN A 8 5.94 -3.39 4.03
N ILE A 9 5.21 -2.60 4.82
CA ILE A 9 3.85 -2.17 4.48
C ILE A 9 3.85 -1.10 3.38
N ILE A 10 4.82 -0.18 3.39
CA ILE A 10 5.03 0.78 2.31
C ILE A 10 5.35 0.04 1.01
N ASP A 11 6.32 -0.87 1.01
CA ASP A 11 6.72 -1.65 -0.17
C ASP A 11 5.57 -2.48 -0.73
N LYS A 12 4.82 -3.16 0.15
CA LYS A 12 3.60 -3.88 -0.23
C LYS A 12 2.57 -2.95 -0.85
N SER A 13 2.33 -1.79 -0.25
CA SER A 13 1.35 -0.82 -0.75
C SER A 13 1.74 -0.28 -2.12
N LEU A 14 3.02 0.02 -2.34
CA LEU A 14 3.56 0.44 -3.64
C LEU A 14 3.43 -0.67 -4.69
N SER A 15 3.74 -1.92 -4.31
CA SER A 15 3.56 -3.08 -5.19
C SER A 15 2.10 -3.26 -5.61
N ILE A 16 1.16 -3.08 -4.68
CA ILE A 16 -0.28 -3.16 -4.95
C ILE A 16 -0.74 -2.07 -5.90
N LEU A 17 -0.28 -0.84 -5.71
CA LEU A 17 -0.58 0.26 -6.63
C LEU A 17 -0.05 -0.05 -8.03
N ASN A 18 1.17 -0.57 -8.14
CA ASN A 18 1.77 -0.95 -9.42
C ASN A 18 1.04 -2.10 -10.12
N LYS A 19 0.51 -3.07 -9.36
CA LYS A 19 -0.30 -4.18 -9.88
C LYS A 19 -1.77 -3.83 -10.09
N SER A 20 -2.21 -2.66 -9.60
CA SER A 20 -3.61 -2.28 -9.69
C SER A 20 -3.97 -1.78 -11.09
N ASP A 21 -5.08 -2.28 -11.62
CA ASP A 21 -5.72 -1.73 -12.81
C ASP A 21 -7.04 -1.08 -12.42
N LYS A 22 -7.21 0.20 -12.77
CA LYS A 22 -8.39 1.03 -12.43
C LYS A 22 -8.77 0.99 -10.94
N GLY A 23 -7.79 0.85 -10.05
CA GLY A 23 -7.99 0.82 -8.60
C GLY A 23 -8.37 -0.55 -8.02
N TYR A 24 -8.30 -1.62 -8.82
CA TYR A 24 -8.54 -2.99 -8.38
C TYR A 24 -7.29 -3.86 -8.55
N VAL A 25 -7.15 -4.86 -7.68
CA VAL A 25 -6.17 -5.95 -7.82
C VAL A 25 -6.88 -7.29 -7.81
N MET A 26 -6.28 -8.31 -8.41
CA MET A 26 -6.82 -9.66 -8.38
C MET A 26 -6.25 -10.41 -7.19
N MET A 27 -7.12 -11.01 -6.39
CA MET A 27 -6.74 -11.76 -5.19
C MET A 27 -7.17 -13.21 -5.33
N ASP A 28 -6.25 -14.14 -5.11
CA ASP A 28 -6.57 -15.57 -5.07
C ASP A 28 -7.16 -16.00 -3.70
N MET A 29 -7.54 -17.27 -3.58
CA MET A 29 -8.09 -17.83 -2.34
C MET A 29 -7.13 -17.83 -1.14
N TYR A 30 -5.84 -17.62 -1.39
CA TYR A 30 -4.77 -17.58 -0.38
C TYR A 30 -4.31 -16.15 -0.07
N GLN A 31 -5.04 -15.13 -0.56
CA GLN A 31 -4.74 -13.70 -0.40
C GLN A 31 -3.48 -13.23 -1.14
N ASN A 32 -3.00 -13.99 -2.13
CA ASN A 32 -1.93 -13.52 -3.00
C ASN A 32 -2.47 -12.52 -4.01
N ILE A 33 -1.70 -11.46 -4.26
CA ILE A 33 -2.06 -10.39 -5.18
C ILE A 33 -1.39 -10.64 -6.54
N LEU A 34 -2.24 -10.79 -7.54
CA LEU A 34 -1.88 -11.14 -8.91
C LEU A 34 -2.37 -10.04 -9.87
N THR A 35 -1.70 -9.91 -11.01
CA THR A 35 -2.26 -9.16 -12.14
C THR A 35 -3.33 -10.00 -12.85
N PRO A 36 -4.24 -9.38 -13.64
CA PRO A 36 -5.19 -10.12 -14.46
C PRO A 36 -4.53 -11.14 -15.40
N GLU A 37 -3.38 -10.79 -15.97
CA GLU A 37 -2.60 -11.65 -16.87
C GLU A 37 -2.03 -12.85 -16.13
N GLU A 38 -1.44 -12.64 -14.94
CA GLU A 38 -0.92 -13.71 -14.09
C GLU A 38 -2.02 -14.70 -13.71
N ALA A 39 -3.20 -14.20 -13.34
CA ALA A 39 -4.36 -15.03 -12.99
C ALA A 39 -4.86 -15.86 -14.18
N ALA A 40 -4.97 -15.24 -15.37
CA ALA A 40 -5.38 -15.92 -16.60
C ALA A 40 -4.37 -16.99 -17.03
N PHE A 41 -3.07 -16.68 -16.98
CA PHE A 41 -1.99 -17.60 -17.34
C PHE A 41 -1.93 -18.82 -16.42
N ASN A 42 -2.00 -18.59 -15.11
CA ASN A 42 -1.93 -19.64 -14.10
C ASN A 42 -3.25 -20.41 -13.93
N LYS A 43 -4.33 -20.00 -14.61
CA LYS A 43 -5.67 -20.59 -14.51
C LYS A 43 -6.19 -20.63 -13.07
N VAL A 44 -5.86 -19.59 -12.29
CA VAL A 44 -6.27 -19.47 -10.89
C VAL A 44 -7.55 -18.65 -10.80
N SER A 45 -8.50 -19.11 -9.99
CA SER A 45 -9.69 -18.33 -9.68
C SER A 45 -9.30 -17.16 -8.77
N VAL A 46 -9.64 -15.96 -9.22
CA VAL A 46 -9.36 -14.72 -8.51
C VAL A 46 -10.61 -13.88 -8.36
N ILE A 47 -10.64 -13.06 -7.32
CA ILE A 47 -11.68 -12.06 -7.10
C ILE A 47 -11.08 -10.66 -7.20
N PRO A 48 -11.78 -9.71 -7.82
CA PRO A 48 -11.35 -8.32 -7.81
C PRO A 48 -11.47 -7.76 -6.39
N TYR A 49 -10.43 -7.09 -5.94
CA TYR A 49 -10.39 -6.43 -4.64
C TYR A 49 -10.00 -4.96 -4.80
N ASN A 50 -10.59 -4.08 -3.99
CA ASN A 50 -10.30 -2.65 -4.04
C ASN A 50 -8.91 -2.36 -3.45
N ALA A 51 -7.99 -1.90 -4.30
CA ALA A 51 -6.60 -1.66 -3.93
C ALA A 51 -6.46 -0.59 -2.83
N LEU A 52 -7.26 0.47 -2.90
CA LEU A 52 -7.25 1.55 -1.92
C LEU A 52 -7.70 1.06 -0.54
N LYS A 53 -8.78 0.27 -0.49
CA LYS A 53 -9.28 -0.30 0.77
C LYS A 53 -8.28 -1.28 1.38
N PHE A 54 -7.57 -2.05 0.54
CA PHE A 54 -6.50 -2.91 1.01
C PHE A 54 -5.40 -2.10 1.70
N ILE A 55 -4.87 -1.08 1.03
CA ILE A 55 -3.79 -0.23 1.54
C ILE A 55 -4.22 0.45 2.85
N GLN A 56 -5.42 1.02 2.89
CA GLN A 56 -5.99 1.62 4.11
C GLN A 56 -6.04 0.63 5.28
N THR A 57 -6.43 -0.62 5.02
CA THR A 57 -6.51 -1.66 6.05
C THR A 57 -5.13 -2.04 6.59
N GLN A 58 -4.11 -2.10 5.73
CA GLN A 58 -2.73 -2.39 6.17
C GLN A 58 -2.17 -1.28 7.05
N PHE A 59 -2.40 -0.02 6.69
CA PHE A 59 -1.92 1.13 7.46
C PHE A 59 -2.69 1.31 8.79
N SER A 60 -4.01 1.06 8.79
CA SER A 60 -4.81 1.15 10.03
C SER A 60 -4.43 0.08 11.07
N GLN A 61 -4.01 -1.11 10.62
CA GLN A 61 -3.45 -2.15 11.51
C GLN A 61 -2.18 -1.70 12.23
N LEU A 62 -1.47 -0.70 11.71
CA LEU A 62 -0.31 -0.08 12.37
C LEU A 62 -0.67 1.16 13.20
N GLY A 63 -1.97 1.46 13.34
CA GLY A 63 -2.45 2.66 14.03
C GLY A 63 -2.28 3.95 13.25
N LEU A 64 -2.00 3.90 11.93
CA LEU A 64 -1.97 5.09 11.08
C LEU A 64 -3.15 5.04 10.10
N ASP A 65 -4.16 5.86 10.37
CA ASP A 65 -5.29 5.99 9.46
C ASP A 65 -4.99 6.98 8.33
N ILE A 66 -4.40 6.47 7.24
CA ILE A 66 -4.16 7.26 6.03
C ILE A 66 -5.44 7.54 5.23
N SER A 67 -6.59 6.98 5.61
CA SER A 67 -7.88 7.33 4.99
C SER A 67 -8.38 8.70 5.46
N ASP A 68 -7.95 9.14 6.65
CA ASP A 68 -8.17 10.50 7.14
C ASP A 68 -7.33 11.52 6.36
N LYS A 69 -8.02 12.51 5.77
CA LYS A 69 -7.39 13.62 5.05
C LYS A 69 -6.46 14.44 5.94
N ALA A 70 -6.82 14.66 7.21
CA ALA A 70 -6.01 15.42 8.14
C ALA A 70 -4.69 14.71 8.44
N VAL A 71 -4.72 13.38 8.60
CA VAL A 71 -3.51 12.57 8.76
C VAL A 71 -2.61 12.67 7.55
N ARG A 72 -3.15 12.54 6.33
CA ARG A 72 -2.35 12.67 5.08
C ARG A 72 -1.67 14.03 4.95
N ILE A 73 -2.38 15.13 5.24
CA ILE A 73 -1.81 16.48 5.17
C ILE A 73 -0.66 16.65 6.17
N LYS A 74 -0.85 16.18 7.41
CA LYS A 74 0.19 16.26 8.45
C LYS A 74 1.43 15.44 8.09
N LEU A 75 1.23 14.25 7.50
CA LEU A 75 2.33 13.41 7.03
C LEU A 75 3.13 14.08 5.91
N LEU A 76 2.45 14.67 4.92
CA LEU A 76 3.13 15.39 3.83
C LEU A 76 3.98 16.55 4.37
N ALA A 77 3.41 17.37 5.26
CA ALA A 77 4.12 18.49 5.87
C ALA A 77 5.34 18.02 6.70
N LEU A 78 5.22 16.90 7.42
CA LEU A 78 6.32 16.33 8.18
C LEU A 78 7.46 15.86 7.28
N LEU A 79 7.16 15.16 6.18
CA LEU A 79 8.16 14.68 5.22
C LEU A 79 8.86 15.85 4.53
N GLU A 80 8.11 16.86 4.10
CA GLU A 80 8.65 18.08 3.49
C GLU A 80 9.63 18.80 4.44
N GLU A 81 9.24 19.00 5.69
CA GLU A 81 10.09 19.66 6.69
C GLU A 81 11.33 18.81 7.04
N TYR A 82 11.19 17.50 7.08
CA TYR A 82 12.30 16.57 7.30
C TYR A 82 13.33 16.66 6.17
N ASP A 83 12.88 16.64 4.91
CA ASP A 83 13.75 16.76 3.73
C ASP A 83 14.42 18.14 3.66
N ARG A 84 13.68 19.20 4.02
CA ARG A 84 14.25 20.55 4.16
C ARG A 84 15.41 20.56 5.14
N LEU A 85 15.25 19.96 6.33
CA LEU A 85 16.32 19.88 7.34
C LEU A 85 17.50 19.01 6.87
N LEU A 86 17.25 17.94 6.12
CA LEU A 86 18.32 17.12 5.54
C LEU A 86 19.16 17.89 4.52
N SER A 87 18.53 18.66 3.64
CA SER A 87 19.24 19.46 2.64
C SER A 87 20.12 20.56 3.26
N LEU A 88 19.79 21.05 4.46
CA LEU A 88 20.59 22.05 5.18
C LEU A 88 21.84 21.46 5.86
N ARG A 89 21.94 20.13 5.97
CA ARG A 89 23.07 19.43 6.59
C ARG A 89 24.15 19.01 5.59
N GLN A 90 23.91 19.15 4.29
CA GLN A 90 24.85 18.87 3.21
C GLN A 90 25.54 20.15 2.74
#